data_AF-A0A4Y8VKK1-F1
#
_entry.id   AF-A0A4Y8VKK1-F1
#
_cell.length_a   1.000
_cell.length_b   1.000
_cell.length_c   1.000
_cell.angle_alpha   90.00
_cell.angle_beta   90.00
_cell.angle_gamma   90.00
#
_symmetry.space_group_name_H-M   'P 1'
#
loop_
_entity.id
_entity.type
_entity.pdbx_description
1 polymer ?
#
loop_
_entity_poly.entity_id
_entity_poly.type
_entity_poly.pdbx_seq_one_letter_code
_entity_poly.pdbx_strand_id
1 'polypeptide(L)'
;MNLKDIDLTLKRMIELLRGVGGGRVVGWAAALEGVREDFHSDPKYASSKLVSMYGGMGSLSDLVLYSGGQALVVENNEFDMLRSRLYKLVKS
;
A
#
# COMPACT_ATOMS: atom_id res chain seq x y z
N MET A 1 -11.29 -9.32 10.14
CA MET A 1 -11.10 -8.59 8.87
C MET A 1 -12.28 -7.65 8.52
N ASN A 2 -12.07 -6.32 8.56
CA ASN A 2 -13.06 -5.33 8.10
C ASN A 2 -12.73 -4.87 6.66
N LEU A 3 -13.49 -5.36 5.68
CA LEU A 3 -13.24 -5.09 4.25
C LEU A 3 -13.36 -3.60 3.89
N LYS A 4 -14.27 -2.86 4.56
CA LYS A 4 -14.42 -1.42 4.31
C LYS A 4 -13.20 -0.63 4.77
N ASP A 5 -12.66 -0.96 5.94
CA ASP A 5 -11.44 -0.30 6.43
C ASP A 5 -10.23 -0.65 5.56
N ILE A 6 -10.15 -1.89 5.05
CA ILE A 6 -9.11 -2.32 4.12
C ILE A 6 -9.22 -1.52 2.80
N ASP A 7 -10.40 -1.45 2.21
CA ASP A 7 -10.66 -0.69 0.98
C ASP A 7 -10.27 0.79 1.13
N LEU A 8 -10.71 1.44 2.21
CA LEU A 8 -10.38 2.83 2.49
C LEU A 8 -8.87 3.04 2.71
N THR A 9 -8.21 2.10 3.41
CA THR A 9 -6.75 2.19 3.66
C THR A 9 -5.97 2.02 2.36
N LEU A 10 -6.31 1.01 1.54
CA LEU A 10 -5.71 0.78 0.23
C LEU A 10 -5.91 1.98 -0.70
N LYS A 11 -7.14 2.51 -0.76
CA LYS A 11 -7.46 3.68 -1.58
C LYS A 11 -6.58 4.88 -1.22
N ARG A 12 -6.43 5.18 0.08
CA ARG A 12 -5.58 6.30 0.52
C ARG A 12 -4.10 6.08 0.19
N MET A 13 -3.59 4.86 0.35
CA MET A 13 -2.23 4.52 -0.06
C MET A 13 -2.02 4.72 -1.56
N ILE A 14 -2.97 4.27 -2.40
CA ILE A 14 -2.92 4.43 -3.85
C ILE A 14 -2.94 5.90 -4.25
N GLU A 15 -3.77 6.72 -3.59
CA GLU A 15 -3.82 8.18 -3.81
C GLU A 15 -2.48 8.86 -3.51
N LEU A 16 -1.85 8.53 -2.37
CA LEU A 16 -0.52 9.04 -2.04
C LEU A 16 0.50 8.67 -3.11
N LEU A 17 0.53 7.41 -3.53
CA LEU A 17 1.46 6.93 -4.56
C LEU A 17 1.24 7.65 -5.91
N ARG A 18 -0.01 7.83 -6.32
CA ARG A 18 -0.33 8.55 -7.57
C ARG A 18 0.01 10.04 -7.48
N GLY A 19 -0.12 10.66 -6.31
CA GLY A 19 0.16 12.08 -6.10
C GLY A 19 1.64 12.45 -6.18
N VAL A 20 2.55 11.54 -5.82
CA VAL A 20 4.01 11.82 -5.80
C VAL A 20 4.62 11.85 -7.20
N GLY A 21 4.14 11.01 -8.12
CA GLY A 21 4.67 10.87 -9.47
C GLY A 21 6.07 10.21 -9.51
N GLY A 22 6.23 9.18 -10.34
CA GLY A 22 7.53 8.51 -10.54
C GLY A 22 7.40 7.02 -10.86
N GLY A 23 8.28 6.49 -11.71
CA GLY A 23 8.12 5.15 -12.31
C GLY A 23 7.92 4.02 -11.29
N ARG A 24 8.78 3.91 -10.27
CA ARG A 24 8.64 2.88 -9.21
C ARG A 24 7.35 3.05 -8.38
N VAL A 25 6.93 4.29 -8.14
CA VAL A 25 5.74 4.61 -7.35
C VAL A 25 4.46 4.24 -8.11
N VAL A 26 4.45 4.43 -9.43
CA VAL A 26 3.35 4.01 -10.32
C VAL A 26 3.16 2.48 -10.28
N GLY A 27 4.26 1.72 -10.29
CA GLY A 27 4.20 0.26 -10.17
C GLY A 27 3.54 -0.21 -8.87
N TRP A 28 3.86 0.44 -7.74
CA TRP A 28 3.23 0.14 -6.45
C TRP A 28 1.76 0.52 -6.41
N ALA A 29 1.37 1.66 -7.01
CA ALA A 29 -0.03 2.06 -7.08
C ALA A 29 -0.87 1.04 -7.86
N ALA A 30 -0.35 0.54 -8.99
CA ALA A 30 -1.01 -0.50 -9.78
C ALA A 30 -1.09 -1.84 -9.03
N ALA A 31 -0.02 -2.25 -8.36
CA ALA A 31 -0.01 -3.49 -7.58
C ALA A 31 -1.04 -3.45 -6.43
N LEU A 32 -1.15 -2.32 -5.72
CA LEU A 32 -2.13 -2.15 -4.65
C LEU A 32 -3.57 -2.06 -5.16
N GLU A 33 -3.81 -1.47 -6.35
CA GLU A 33 -5.14 -1.49 -6.97
C GLU A 33 -5.55 -2.93 -7.32
N GLY A 34 -4.64 -3.73 -7.89
CA GLY A 34 -4.93 -5.14 -8.16
C GLY A 34 -5.27 -5.92 -6.89
N VAL A 35 -4.56 -5.68 -5.78
CA VAL A 35 -4.90 -6.29 -4.49
C VAL A 35 -6.28 -5.82 -3.99
N ARG A 36 -6.61 -4.54 -4.18
CA ARG A 36 -7.91 -3.98 -3.81
C ARG A 36 -9.05 -4.63 -4.58
N GLU A 37 -8.88 -4.87 -5.87
CA GLU A 37 -9.83 -5.63 -6.70
C GLU A 37 -9.94 -7.09 -6.24
N ASP A 38 -8.81 -7.74 -5.90
CA ASP A 38 -8.80 -9.10 -5.37
C ASP A 38 -9.59 -9.20 -4.04
N PHE A 39 -9.63 -8.15 -3.22
CA PHE A 39 -10.44 -8.13 -1.99
C PHE A 39 -11.96 -8.19 -2.27
N HIS A 40 -12.41 -7.81 -3.46
CA HIS A 40 -13.82 -7.93 -3.83
C HIS A 40 -14.19 -9.35 -4.27
N SER A 41 -13.23 -10.15 -4.76
CA SER A 41 -13.47 -11.48 -5.31
C SER A 41 -13.03 -12.60 -4.37
N ASP A 42 -11.82 -12.52 -3.81
CA ASP A 42 -11.25 -13.48 -2.87
C ASP A 42 -10.43 -12.77 -1.77
N PRO A 43 -11.08 -12.38 -0.66
CA PRO A 43 -10.41 -11.73 0.47
C PRO A 43 -9.27 -12.54 1.09
N LYS A 44 -9.31 -13.88 1.03
CA LYS A 44 -8.26 -14.73 1.62
C LYS A 44 -7.01 -14.68 0.75
N TYR A 45 -7.18 -14.89 -0.55
CA TYR A 45 -6.09 -14.74 -1.52
C TYR A 45 -5.50 -13.33 -1.48
N ALA A 46 -6.34 -12.30 -1.48
CA ALA A 46 -5.92 -10.90 -1.43
C ALA A 46 -5.10 -10.60 -0.16
N SER A 47 -5.52 -11.13 1.00
CA SER A 47 -4.79 -10.98 2.25
C SER A 47 -3.41 -11.65 2.19
N SER A 48 -3.32 -12.87 1.67
CA SER A 48 -2.03 -13.57 1.51
C SER A 48 -1.10 -12.84 0.53
N LYS A 49 -1.63 -12.38 -0.60
CA LYS A 49 -0.90 -11.58 -1.60
C LYS A 49 -0.43 -10.26 -1.00
N LEU A 50 -1.26 -9.57 -0.22
CA LEU A 50 -0.87 -8.34 0.43
C LEU A 50 0.22 -8.56 1.47
N VAL A 51 0.11 -9.58 2.31
CA VAL A 51 1.10 -9.89 3.36
C VAL A 51 2.46 -10.23 2.73
N SER A 52 2.50 -10.91 1.58
CA SER A 52 3.76 -11.20 0.89
C SER A 52 4.48 -9.94 0.38
N MET A 53 3.74 -8.85 0.10
CA MET A 53 4.33 -7.56 -0.31
C MET A 53 5.13 -6.87 0.81
N TYR A 54 4.95 -7.26 2.07
CA TYR A 54 5.69 -6.67 3.21
C TYR A 54 7.06 -7.33 3.46
N GLY A 55 7.37 -8.45 2.79
CA GLY A 55 8.60 -9.21 3.01
C GLY A 55 9.60 -9.13 1.85
N GLY A 56 10.89 -9.27 2.16
CA GLY A 56 11.99 -9.28 1.18
C GLY A 56 12.64 -7.92 0.93
N MET A 57 13.72 -7.91 0.15
CA MET A 57 14.44 -6.68 -0.24
C MET A 57 13.67 -5.94 -1.34
N GLY A 58 13.39 -4.66 -1.14
CA GLY A 58 12.60 -3.85 -2.07
C GLY A 58 11.09 -4.10 -1.91
N SER A 59 10.67 -4.50 -0.71
CA SER A 59 9.28 -4.72 -0.34
C SER A 59 8.50 -3.41 -0.25
N LEU A 60 7.18 -3.51 -0.06
CA LEU A 60 6.31 -2.35 0.23
C LEU A 60 6.77 -1.59 1.49
N SER A 61 7.41 -2.30 2.44
CA SER A 61 7.98 -1.72 3.66
C SER A 61 9.19 -0.84 3.39
N ASP A 62 9.96 -1.14 2.34
CA ASP A 62 11.17 -0.39 1.96
C ASP A 62 10.87 0.84 1.09
N LEU A 63 9.61 1.02 0.67
CA LEU A 63 9.22 2.13 -0.18
C LEU A 63 9.31 3.46 0.59
N VAL A 64 10.07 4.39 0.02
CA VAL A 64 10.18 5.78 0.47
C VAL A 64 9.81 6.70 -0.71
N LEU A 65 8.93 7.66 -0.44
CA LEU A 65 8.40 8.62 -1.40
C LEU A 65 9.36 9.82 -1.52
N TYR A 66 9.71 10.16 -2.76
CA TYR A 66 10.60 11.27 -3.10
C TYR A 66 9.96 12.15 -4.16
N SER A 67 10.21 13.45 -4.08
CA SER A 67 9.93 14.42 -5.15
C SER A 67 11.08 15.41 -5.25
N GLY A 68 11.55 15.69 -6.47
CA GLY A 68 12.69 16.60 -6.69
C GLY A 68 13.98 16.19 -5.95
N GLY A 69 14.20 14.90 -5.71
CA GLY A 69 15.34 14.38 -4.96
C GLY A 69 15.25 14.52 -3.44
N GLN A 70 14.14 15.06 -2.92
CA GLN A 70 13.89 15.21 -1.48
C GLN A 70 12.84 14.21 -1.00
N ALA A 71 13.05 13.66 0.19
CA ALA A 71 12.08 12.76 0.82
C ALA A 71 10.85 13.55 1.25
N LEU A 72 9.67 13.05 0.88
CA LEU A 72 8.39 13.64 1.23
C LEU A 72 7.99 13.23 2.65
N VAL A 73 8.47 13.95 3.66
CA VAL A 73 8.39 13.53 5.07
C VAL A 73 6.93 13.30 5.52
N VAL A 74 6.02 14.21 5.16
CA VAL A 74 4.62 14.13 5.58
C VAL A 74 3.93 12.91 4.97
N GLU A 75 4.10 12.72 3.67
CA GLU A 75 3.53 11.63 2.90
C GLU A 75 4.11 10.28 3.33
N ASN A 76 5.42 10.21 3.60
CA ASN A 76 6.05 8.99 4.10
C ASN A 76 5.54 8.61 5.50
N ASN A 77 5.37 9.59 6.40
CA ASN A 77 4.80 9.34 7.72
C ASN A 77 3.35 8.83 7.62
N GLU A 78 2.54 9.45 6.75
CA GLU A 78 1.18 8.98 6.48
C GLU A 78 1.18 7.56 5.90
N PHE A 79 2.01 7.31 4.90
CA PHE A 79 2.13 6.01 4.24
C PHE A 79 2.58 4.92 5.22
N ASP A 80 3.47 5.23 6.16
CA ASP A 80 3.92 4.30 7.19
C ASP A 80 2.80 3.91 8.18
N MET A 81 2.02 4.90 8.62
CA MET A 81 0.84 4.65 9.45
C MET A 81 -0.20 3.80 8.72
N LEU A 82 -0.45 4.07 7.43
CA LEU A 82 -1.39 3.32 6.62
C LEU A 82 -0.93 1.87 6.40
N ARG A 83 0.35 1.64 6.08
CA ARG A 83 0.94 0.30 5.97
C ARG A 83 0.76 -0.50 7.27
N SER A 84 1.10 0.12 8.40
CA SER A 84 0.94 -0.51 9.72
C SER A 84 -0.52 -0.84 10.04
N ARG A 85 -1.45 0.05 9.71
CA ARG A 85 -2.90 -0.18 9.86
C ARG A 85 -3.36 -1.32 8.96
N LEU A 86 -2.98 -1.30 7.68
CA LEU A 86 -3.38 -2.29 6.69
C LEU A 86 -2.92 -3.69 7.08
N TYR A 87 -1.66 -3.82 7.52
CA TYR A 87 -1.12 -5.09 7.99
C TYR A 87 -1.90 -5.68 9.18
N LYS A 88 -2.28 -4.85 10.14
CA LYS A 88 -3.11 -5.27 11.28
C LYS A 88 -4.51 -5.72 10.84
N LEU A 89 -5.12 -4.99 9.90
CA LEU A 89 -6.45 -5.31 9.39
C LEU A 89 -6.53 -6.67 8.66
N VAL A 90 -5.46 -7.06 7.95
CA VAL A 90 -5.43 -8.34 7.22
C VAL A 90 -4.97 -9.53 8.06
N LYS A 91 -4.29 -9.28 9.18
CA LYS A 91 -3.90 -10.32 10.15
C LYS A 91 -4.93 -10.57 11.25
N SER A 92 -5.99 -9.77 11.34
CA SER A 92 -7.06 -9.86 12.35
C SER A 92 -8.33 -10.53 11.83
#